data_AF-A0A2C9CRS7-F1
#
_entry.id   AF-A0A2C9CRS7-F1
#
_cell.length_a   1.000
_cell.length_b   1.000
_cell.length_c   1.000
_cell.angle_alpha   90.00
_cell.angle_beta   90.00
_cell.angle_gamma   90.00
#
_symmetry.space_group_name_H-M   'P 1'
#
loop_
_entity.id
_entity.type
_entity.pdbx_description
1 polymer ?
#
loop_
_entity_poly.entity_id
_entity_poly.type
_entity_poly.pdbx_seq_one_letter_code
_entity_poly.pdbx_strand_id
1 'polypeptide(L)'
;MMKSIYPALILLTSCSAILESHTPTASWPDITTQSSSTLCSAYRSEAVPNRTKLMIETELAARNQRQCLGANYGTYSAANIGLALYPRPNASYPTSPSDLRNCDDFSSGAQAQSFFLANGGPTRDPNNLDSDGDGLACEWGTQARQLSTYRPPEITPVRPRSSSSRCYTGPRGGRYTITASGNRNYGGC
;
A
#
# COMPACT_ATOMS: atom_id res chain seq x y z
N MET A 1 9.44 12.13 -83.75
CA MET A 1 8.47 12.17 -82.64
C MET A 1 9.06 11.42 -81.45
N MET A 2 9.81 12.09 -80.58
CA MET A 2 10.40 11.51 -79.36
C MET A 2 9.44 11.78 -78.20
N LYS A 3 9.03 10.71 -77.49
CA LYS A 3 8.13 10.78 -76.33
C LYS A 3 8.96 10.88 -75.06
N SER A 4 8.83 11.98 -74.32
CA SER A 4 9.37 12.13 -72.98
C SER A 4 8.69 11.16 -72.03
N ILE A 5 9.49 10.37 -71.32
CA ILE A 5 9.07 9.52 -70.21
C ILE A 5 9.43 10.27 -68.93
N TYR A 6 8.44 10.66 -68.14
CA TYR A 6 8.65 11.22 -66.80
C TYR A 6 8.62 10.06 -65.78
N PRO A 7 9.60 9.92 -64.87
CA PRO A 7 9.52 8.92 -63.82
C PRO A 7 8.54 9.39 -62.74
N ALA A 8 7.56 8.56 -62.44
CA ALA A 8 6.68 8.73 -61.29
C ALA A 8 7.46 8.45 -60.00
N LEU A 9 7.59 9.45 -59.14
CA LEU A 9 8.21 9.34 -57.83
C LEU A 9 7.21 8.67 -56.86
N ILE A 10 7.40 7.39 -56.56
CA ILE A 10 6.61 6.65 -55.58
C ILE A 10 7.18 6.94 -54.19
N LEU A 11 6.48 7.77 -53.40
CA LEU A 11 6.79 7.98 -51.99
C LEU A 11 6.28 6.77 -51.19
N LEU A 12 7.19 5.89 -50.80
CA LEU A 12 6.94 4.82 -49.84
C LEU A 12 6.79 5.43 -48.44
N THR A 13 5.55 5.62 -47.99
CA THR A 13 5.26 5.87 -46.57
C THR A 13 5.62 4.62 -45.78
N SER A 14 6.77 4.64 -45.11
CA SER A 14 7.14 3.64 -44.12
C SER A 14 6.13 3.68 -42.98
N CYS A 15 5.36 2.61 -42.81
CA CYS A 15 4.62 2.38 -41.59
C CYS A 15 5.66 2.15 -40.49
N SER A 16 5.96 3.17 -39.70
CA SER A 16 6.77 2.99 -38.48
C SER A 16 5.98 2.07 -37.56
N ALA A 17 6.44 0.83 -37.44
CA ALA A 17 6.03 -0.04 -36.35
C ALA A 17 6.39 0.70 -35.06
N ILE A 18 5.36 1.19 -34.35
CA ILE A 18 5.51 1.64 -32.97
C ILE A 18 5.98 0.39 -32.23
N LEU A 19 7.25 0.37 -31.81
CA LEU A 19 7.70 -0.61 -30.83
C LEU A 19 6.85 -0.38 -29.60
N GLU A 20 5.90 -1.28 -29.37
CA GLU A 20 5.21 -1.45 -28.10
C GLU A 20 6.31 -1.68 -27.07
N SER A 21 6.65 -0.62 -26.32
CA SER A 21 7.51 -0.72 -25.16
C SER A 21 6.76 -1.58 -24.14
N HIS A 22 6.98 -2.88 -24.21
CA HIS A 22 6.57 -3.83 -23.20
C HIS A 22 7.18 -3.33 -21.91
N THR A 23 6.33 -2.77 -21.04
CA THR A 23 6.75 -2.43 -19.68
C THR A 23 7.25 -3.73 -19.06
N PRO A 24 8.50 -3.80 -18.57
CA PRO A 24 8.98 -5.00 -17.93
C PRO A 24 8.03 -5.30 -16.76
N THR A 25 7.40 -6.48 -16.80
CA THR A 25 6.56 -6.95 -15.69
C THR A 25 7.45 -7.01 -14.45
N ALA A 26 7.21 -6.12 -13.49
CA ALA A 26 8.01 -6.02 -12.29
C ALA A 26 8.14 -7.40 -11.61
N SER A 27 9.38 -7.83 -11.37
CA SER A 27 9.64 -9.05 -10.61
C SER A 27 9.61 -8.77 -9.11
N TRP A 28 9.40 -9.77 -8.27
CA TRP A 28 9.39 -9.59 -6.81
C TRP A 28 10.70 -8.99 -6.27
N PRO A 29 11.89 -9.42 -6.73
CA PRO A 29 13.16 -8.77 -6.39
C PRO A 29 13.24 -7.27 -6.76
N ASP A 30 12.62 -6.85 -7.86
CA ASP A 30 12.60 -5.44 -8.25
C ASP A 30 11.81 -4.59 -7.25
N ILE A 31 10.74 -5.14 -6.66
CA ILE A 31 9.90 -4.42 -5.70
C ILE A 31 10.62 -4.28 -4.35
N THR A 32 11.22 -5.36 -3.84
CA THR A 32 11.87 -5.36 -2.52
C THR A 32 13.12 -4.48 -2.45
N THR A 33 13.79 -4.22 -3.58
CA THR A 33 15.01 -3.40 -3.65
C THR A 33 14.73 -1.90 -3.82
N GLN A 34 13.56 -1.51 -4.30
CA GLN A 34 13.18 -0.10 -4.47
C GLN A 34 12.90 0.59 -3.13
N SER A 35 13.09 1.90 -3.04
CA SER A 35 12.75 2.69 -1.85
C SER A 35 11.24 2.83 -1.66
N SER A 36 10.78 3.08 -0.43
CA SER A 36 9.34 3.25 -0.15
C SER A 36 8.75 4.46 -0.88
N SER A 37 9.53 5.51 -1.13
CA SER A 37 9.08 6.68 -1.89
C SER A 37 8.87 6.36 -3.38
N THR A 38 9.75 5.56 -3.98
CA THR A 38 9.58 5.09 -5.37
C THR A 38 8.35 4.20 -5.49
N LEU A 39 8.19 3.23 -4.58
CA LEU A 39 7.01 2.36 -4.54
C LEU A 39 5.71 3.16 -4.35
N CYS A 40 5.69 4.12 -3.44
CA CYS A 40 4.55 5.01 -3.24
C CYS A 40 4.19 5.83 -4.49
N SER A 41 5.20 6.26 -5.26
CA SER A 41 4.98 7.01 -6.50
C SER A 41 4.44 6.10 -7.60
N ALA A 42 4.97 4.87 -7.71
CA ALA A 42 4.51 3.87 -8.66
C ALA A 42 3.04 3.47 -8.38
N TYR A 43 2.68 3.21 -7.13
CA TYR A 43 1.32 2.76 -6.76
C TYR A 43 0.20 3.68 -7.26
N ARG A 44 0.45 5.00 -7.29
CA ARG A 44 -0.55 6.00 -7.73
C ARG A 44 -0.74 6.06 -9.25
N SER A 45 0.15 5.44 -10.03
CA SER A 45 0.06 5.45 -11.48
C SER A 45 -0.99 4.45 -11.95
N GLU A 46 -1.91 4.91 -12.80
CA GLU A 46 -2.92 4.05 -13.44
C GLU A 46 -2.29 3.05 -14.40
N ALA A 47 -1.09 3.35 -14.93
CA ALA A 47 -0.37 2.46 -15.83
C ALA A 47 0.24 1.24 -15.13
N VAL A 48 0.26 1.19 -13.79
CA VAL A 48 0.84 0.07 -13.06
C VAL A 48 -0.11 -1.13 -13.09
N PRO A 49 0.35 -2.31 -13.55
CA PRO A 49 -0.46 -3.51 -13.59
C PRO A 49 -1.02 -3.89 -12.21
N ASN A 50 -2.22 -4.46 -12.21
CA ASN A 50 -2.92 -4.90 -11.00
C ASN A 50 -2.07 -5.81 -10.09
N ARG A 51 -1.34 -6.78 -10.68
CA ARG A 51 -0.42 -7.63 -9.92
C ARG A 51 0.67 -6.80 -9.25
N THR A 52 1.25 -5.84 -9.97
CA THR A 52 2.27 -4.94 -9.42
C THR A 52 1.72 -4.06 -8.30
N LYS A 53 0.44 -3.63 -8.37
CA LYS A 53 -0.21 -2.94 -7.25
C LYS A 53 -0.25 -3.82 -5.99
N LEU A 54 -0.65 -5.09 -6.09
CA LEU A 54 -0.59 -6.04 -4.96
C LEU A 54 0.82 -6.13 -4.37
N MET A 55 1.83 -6.24 -5.24
CA MET A 55 3.22 -6.34 -4.79
C MET A 55 3.67 -5.09 -4.03
N ILE A 56 3.33 -3.91 -4.56
CA ILE A 56 3.66 -2.63 -3.93
C ILE A 56 2.94 -2.47 -2.58
N GLU A 57 1.64 -2.71 -2.51
CA GLU A 57 0.87 -2.58 -1.26
C GLU A 57 1.45 -3.47 -0.16
N THR A 58 1.77 -4.71 -0.52
CA THR A 58 2.33 -5.71 0.38
C THR A 58 3.71 -5.29 0.91
N GLU A 59 4.59 -4.85 0.00
CA GLU A 59 5.94 -4.43 0.38
C GLU A 59 5.92 -3.17 1.25
N LEU A 60 5.07 -2.19 0.92
CA LEU A 60 4.89 -1.00 1.75
C LEU A 60 4.37 -1.36 3.15
N ALA A 61 3.44 -2.31 3.24
CA ALA A 61 2.91 -2.79 4.51
C ALA A 61 3.99 -3.52 5.34
N ALA A 62 4.81 -4.36 4.70
CA ALA A 62 5.94 -5.03 5.34
C ALA A 62 6.97 -4.03 5.91
N ARG A 63 7.09 -2.85 5.29
CA ARG A 63 7.94 -1.74 5.75
C ARG A 63 7.27 -0.83 6.79
N ASN A 64 6.09 -1.17 7.28
CA ASN A 64 5.29 -0.35 8.18
C ASN A 64 4.94 1.04 7.62
N GLN A 65 4.91 1.21 6.30
CA GLN A 65 4.44 2.45 5.71
C GLN A 65 2.94 2.56 5.95
N ARG A 66 2.44 3.71 6.42
CA ARG A 66 0.99 3.89 6.67
C ARG A 66 0.28 4.65 5.58
N GLN A 67 1.00 5.53 4.89
CA GLN A 67 0.47 6.38 3.82
C GLN A 67 1.53 6.63 2.76
N CYS A 68 1.08 6.92 1.55
CA CYS A 68 1.91 7.33 0.42
C CYS A 68 1.50 8.73 -0.02
N LEU A 69 2.43 9.68 0.06
CA LEU A 69 2.21 11.06 -0.43
C LEU A 69 0.95 11.71 0.18
N GLY A 70 0.70 11.47 1.46
CA GLY A 70 -0.46 11.99 2.21
C GLY A 70 -1.78 11.25 1.96
N ALA A 71 -1.78 10.19 1.14
CA ALA A 71 -2.95 9.37 0.86
C ALA A 71 -2.77 7.94 1.38
N ASN A 72 -3.88 7.28 1.67
CA ASN A 72 -3.87 5.84 1.99
C ASN A 72 -3.54 5.01 0.75
N TYR A 73 -3.01 3.82 0.97
CA TYR A 73 -2.81 2.78 -0.04
C TYR A 73 -3.48 1.49 0.45
N GLY A 74 -3.44 0.40 -0.33
CA GLY A 74 -4.17 -0.82 0.01
C GLY A 74 -5.58 -0.87 -0.59
N THR A 75 -5.95 0.12 -1.42
CA THR A 75 -7.28 0.21 -2.02
C THR A 75 -7.51 -0.85 -3.09
N TYR A 76 -6.46 -1.30 -3.78
CA TYR A 76 -6.58 -2.38 -4.75
C TYR A 76 -6.92 -3.69 -4.04
N SER A 77 -6.11 -4.05 -3.04
CA SER A 77 -6.39 -5.23 -2.20
C SER A 77 -7.76 -5.12 -1.51
N ALA A 78 -8.08 -3.98 -0.89
CA ALA A 78 -9.35 -3.79 -0.20
C ALA A 78 -10.58 -3.92 -1.13
N ALA A 79 -10.46 -3.56 -2.40
CA ALA A 79 -11.53 -3.69 -3.39
C ALA A 79 -11.77 -5.14 -3.81
N ASN A 80 -10.79 -6.02 -3.64
CA ASN A 80 -10.87 -7.41 -4.10
C ASN A 80 -11.30 -8.39 -3.01
N ILE A 81 -11.40 -7.95 -1.75
CA ILE A 81 -11.77 -8.83 -0.62
C ILE A 81 -13.03 -9.64 -0.95
N GLY A 82 -12.89 -10.97 -0.96
CA GLY A 82 -13.98 -11.92 -1.21
C GLY A 82 -14.47 -12.01 -2.65
N LEU A 83 -13.80 -11.35 -3.62
CA LEU A 83 -14.09 -11.52 -5.04
C LEU A 83 -13.35 -12.75 -5.55
N ALA A 84 -14.03 -13.83 -5.95
CA ALA A 84 -13.37 -15.03 -6.48
C ALA A 84 -12.75 -14.82 -7.88
N LEU A 85 -11.65 -14.06 -7.95
CA LEU A 85 -10.93 -13.67 -9.17
C LEU A 85 -10.09 -14.82 -9.74
N TYR A 86 -9.64 -15.72 -8.88
CA TYR A 86 -8.78 -16.85 -9.21
C TYR A 86 -9.52 -18.15 -8.90
N PRO A 87 -9.98 -18.90 -9.93
CA PRO A 87 -10.70 -20.13 -9.70
C PRO A 87 -9.87 -21.12 -8.86
N ARG A 88 -10.45 -21.57 -7.75
CA ARG A 88 -9.93 -22.65 -6.90
C ARG A 88 -10.87 -23.86 -6.99
N PRO A 89 -10.95 -24.56 -8.15
CA PRO A 89 -11.80 -25.74 -8.28
C PRO A 89 -11.20 -26.86 -7.42
N ASN A 90 -11.69 -26.95 -6.18
CA ASN A 90 -11.22 -27.82 -5.11
C ASN A 90 -9.81 -27.42 -4.65
N ALA A 91 -9.68 -26.96 -3.40
CA ALA A 91 -8.39 -26.60 -2.76
C ALA A 91 -7.34 -27.66 -3.13
N SER A 92 -6.46 -27.32 -4.06
CA SER A 92 -5.52 -28.28 -4.61
C SER A 92 -4.58 -28.64 -3.50
N TYR A 93 -4.69 -29.89 -3.04
CA TYR A 93 -3.90 -30.37 -1.92
C TYR A 93 -2.42 -30.24 -2.31
N PRO A 94 -1.59 -29.67 -1.43
CA PRO A 94 -0.21 -29.40 -1.76
C PRO A 94 0.56 -30.65 -2.18
N THR A 95 1.40 -30.49 -3.21
CA THR A 95 2.12 -31.59 -3.86
C THR A 95 3.27 -32.17 -3.03
N SER A 96 3.70 -31.50 -1.94
CA SER A 96 4.74 -31.99 -1.04
C SER A 96 4.61 -31.40 0.38
N PRO A 97 4.47 -32.21 1.45
CA PRO A 97 4.22 -31.73 2.81
C PRO A 97 5.36 -30.94 3.49
N SER A 98 6.61 -31.07 3.02
CA SER A 98 7.78 -30.61 3.79
C SER A 98 8.08 -29.11 3.70
N ASP A 99 7.57 -28.41 2.67
CA ASP A 99 7.84 -26.99 2.43
C ASP A 99 6.58 -26.12 2.50
N LEU A 100 5.48 -26.67 3.04
CA LEU A 100 4.22 -25.97 3.11
C LEU A 100 4.25 -24.89 4.18
N ARG A 101 3.78 -23.72 3.78
CA ARG A 101 3.47 -22.63 4.70
C ARG A 101 1.96 -22.51 4.85
N ASN A 102 1.54 -22.31 6.08
CA ASN A 102 0.17 -21.99 6.45
C ASN A 102 0.09 -20.54 6.94
N CYS A 103 -1.12 -20.01 7.13
CA CYS A 103 -1.30 -18.64 7.59
C CYS A 103 -0.63 -18.34 8.95
N ASP A 104 -0.58 -19.33 9.85
CA ASP A 104 0.04 -19.19 11.17
C ASP A 104 1.58 -19.11 11.13
N ASP A 105 2.22 -19.40 9.99
CA ASP A 105 3.67 -19.29 9.83
C ASP A 105 4.15 -17.85 9.60
N PHE A 106 3.21 -16.91 9.43
CA PHE A 106 3.51 -15.52 9.11
C PHE A 106 3.10 -14.60 10.24
N SER A 107 3.97 -13.64 10.56
CA SER A 107 3.71 -12.63 11.61
C SER A 107 2.68 -11.57 11.21
N SER A 108 2.36 -11.47 9.92
CA SER A 108 1.38 -10.51 9.38
C SER A 108 0.83 -10.97 8.04
N GLY A 109 -0.36 -10.46 7.67
CA GLY A 109 -0.95 -10.67 6.34
C GLY A 109 -0.05 -10.21 5.20
N ALA A 110 0.67 -9.08 5.36
CA ALA A 110 1.64 -8.59 4.39
C ALA A 110 2.79 -9.59 4.18
N GLN A 111 3.27 -10.23 5.25
CA GLN A 111 4.31 -11.26 5.11
C GLN A 111 3.78 -12.50 4.36
N ALA A 112 2.55 -12.94 4.67
CA ALA A 112 1.90 -14.05 3.98
C ALA A 112 1.68 -13.73 2.49
N GLN A 113 1.17 -12.53 2.19
CA GLN A 113 0.94 -12.07 0.81
C GLN A 113 2.25 -11.96 0.02
N SER A 114 3.33 -11.49 0.65
CA SER A 114 4.65 -11.40 0.02
C SER A 114 5.14 -12.78 -0.40
N PHE A 115 5.05 -13.76 0.51
CA PHE A 115 5.38 -15.13 0.24
C PHE A 115 4.51 -15.73 -0.87
N PHE A 116 3.19 -15.52 -0.81
CA PHE A 116 2.24 -15.98 -1.82
C PHE A 116 2.57 -15.44 -3.22
N LEU A 117 2.80 -14.13 -3.34
CA LEU A 117 3.15 -13.49 -4.62
C LEU A 117 4.53 -13.93 -5.14
N ALA A 118 5.49 -14.19 -4.26
CA ALA A 118 6.81 -14.71 -4.63
C ALA A 118 6.74 -16.17 -5.14
N ASN A 119 5.77 -16.95 -4.67
CA ASN A 119 5.58 -18.37 -5.05
C ASN A 119 4.57 -18.58 -6.18
N GLY A 120 4.31 -17.54 -6.99
CA GLY A 120 3.47 -17.64 -8.20
C GLY A 120 2.02 -17.19 -8.02
N GLY A 121 1.65 -16.72 -6.82
CA GLY A 121 0.39 -16.04 -6.59
C GLY A 121 0.24 -14.79 -7.46
N PRO A 122 -0.99 -14.36 -7.77
CA PRO A 122 -2.26 -14.99 -7.38
C PRO A 122 -2.71 -16.13 -8.32
N THR A 123 -2.05 -16.31 -9.46
CA THR A 123 -2.40 -17.35 -10.45
C THR A 123 -2.24 -18.75 -9.89
N ARG A 124 -1.17 -19.01 -9.12
CA ARG A 124 -0.90 -20.30 -8.48
C ARG A 124 -0.93 -20.14 -6.97
N ASP A 125 -1.54 -21.11 -6.30
CA ASP A 125 -1.57 -21.18 -4.84
C ASP A 125 -1.10 -22.55 -4.34
N PRO A 126 0.21 -22.86 -4.45
CA PRO A 126 0.75 -24.16 -4.07
C PRO A 126 0.68 -24.43 -2.56
N ASN A 127 0.47 -23.39 -1.75
CA ASN A 127 0.39 -23.47 -0.29
C ASN A 127 -1.04 -23.32 0.22
N ASN A 128 -2.02 -23.20 -0.67
CA ASN A 128 -3.43 -22.98 -0.34
C ASN A 128 -3.65 -21.82 0.65
N LEU A 129 -2.91 -20.71 0.47
CA LEU A 129 -2.98 -19.52 1.33
C LEU A 129 -4.16 -18.59 0.95
N ASP A 130 -4.72 -18.74 -0.25
CA ASP A 130 -5.81 -17.96 -0.85
C ASP A 130 -6.88 -18.94 -1.39
N SER A 131 -7.56 -19.59 -0.43
CA SER A 131 -8.51 -20.67 -0.71
C SER A 131 -9.84 -20.19 -1.29
N ASP A 132 -10.24 -18.94 -1.00
CA ASP A 132 -11.40 -18.26 -1.56
C ASP A 132 -11.10 -17.64 -2.94
N GLY A 133 -9.82 -17.50 -3.29
CA GLY A 133 -9.38 -17.16 -4.63
C GLY A 133 -9.54 -15.68 -4.95
N ASP A 134 -9.47 -14.81 -3.94
CA ASP A 134 -9.55 -13.37 -4.13
C ASP A 134 -8.20 -12.72 -4.45
N GLY A 135 -7.14 -13.52 -4.44
CA GLY A 135 -5.77 -13.10 -4.69
C GLY A 135 -5.11 -12.46 -3.47
N LEU A 136 -5.73 -12.57 -2.30
CA LEU A 136 -5.27 -12.04 -1.02
C LEU A 136 -5.08 -13.20 -0.05
N ALA A 137 -3.82 -13.59 0.15
CA ALA A 137 -3.45 -14.66 1.05
C ALA A 137 -3.74 -14.31 2.52
N CYS A 138 -4.36 -15.28 3.22
CA CYS A 138 -4.58 -15.23 4.65
C CYS A 138 -5.27 -13.92 5.11
N GLU A 139 -4.73 -13.25 6.13
CA GLU A 139 -5.29 -12.02 6.70
C GLU A 139 -4.92 -10.74 5.92
N TRP A 140 -4.32 -10.85 4.73
CA TRP A 140 -3.88 -9.69 3.96
C TRP A 140 -5.04 -8.75 3.60
N GLY A 141 -6.20 -9.28 3.19
CA GLY A 141 -7.37 -8.46 2.89
C GLY A 141 -7.80 -7.57 4.06
N THR A 142 -7.85 -8.14 5.27
CA THR A 142 -8.15 -7.40 6.51
C THR A 142 -7.11 -6.30 6.76
N GLN A 143 -5.82 -6.60 6.65
CA GLN A 143 -4.75 -5.63 6.86
C GLN A 143 -4.78 -4.51 5.81
N ALA A 144 -4.99 -4.84 4.54
CA ALA A 144 -5.11 -3.86 3.46
C ALA A 144 -6.31 -2.94 3.65
N ARG A 145 -7.45 -3.45 4.13
CA ARG A 145 -8.62 -2.62 4.48
C ARG A 145 -8.33 -1.64 5.62
N GLN A 146 -7.56 -2.05 6.62
CA GLN A 146 -7.13 -1.14 7.69
C GLN A 146 -6.22 -0.03 7.16
N LEU A 147 -5.29 -0.36 6.25
CA LEU A 147 -4.40 0.62 5.60
C LEU A 147 -5.16 1.59 4.70
N SER A 148 -6.11 1.09 3.91
CA SER A 148 -6.89 1.91 2.97
C SER A 148 -7.82 2.91 3.66
N THR A 149 -8.21 2.61 4.90
CA THR A 149 -9.07 3.47 5.74
C THR A 149 -8.32 4.16 6.88
N TYR A 150 -6.98 4.03 6.93
CA TYR A 150 -6.17 4.62 7.98
C TYR A 150 -6.38 6.12 8.10
N ARG A 151 -6.57 6.60 9.34
CA ARG A 151 -6.63 8.03 9.66
C ARG A 151 -5.49 8.35 10.62
N PRO A 152 -4.57 9.28 10.28
CA PRO A 152 -3.55 9.69 11.23
C PRO A 152 -4.23 10.33 12.46
N PRO A 153 -3.64 10.16 13.66
CA PRO A 153 -4.16 10.80 14.86
C PRO A 153 -4.18 12.31 14.66
N GLU A 154 -5.28 12.95 15.03
CA GLU A 154 -5.41 14.40 14.95
C GLU A 154 -4.42 15.04 15.92
N ILE A 155 -3.49 15.83 15.39
CA ILE A 155 -2.64 16.68 16.21
C ILE A 155 -3.53 17.80 16.73
N THR A 156 -4.19 17.59 17.87
CA THR A 156 -4.89 18.68 18.53
C THR A 156 -3.84 19.65 19.04
N PRO A 157 -3.74 20.88 18.50
CA PRO A 157 -2.82 21.85 19.06
C PRO A 157 -3.27 22.11 20.49
N VAL A 158 -2.41 21.77 21.46
CA VAL A 158 -2.64 22.15 22.86
C VAL A 158 -2.64 23.67 22.87
N ARG A 159 -3.83 24.28 22.98
CA ARG A 159 -3.92 25.73 23.14
C ARG A 159 -3.11 26.09 24.39
N PRO A 160 -2.09 26.96 24.32
CA PRO A 160 -1.38 27.38 25.51
C PRO A 160 -2.40 28.06 26.43
N ARG A 161 -2.59 27.53 27.64
CA ARG A 161 -3.39 28.22 28.64
C ARG A 161 -2.62 29.48 29.01
N SER A 162 -3.20 30.65 28.80
CA SER A 162 -2.60 31.89 29.29
C SER A 162 -2.61 31.85 30.83
N SER A 163 -1.50 32.26 31.46
CA SER A 163 -1.44 32.39 32.92
C SER A 163 -2.50 33.39 33.37
N SER A 164 -3.45 32.94 34.18
CA SER A 164 -4.47 33.82 34.75
C SER A 164 -3.90 34.51 35.99
N SER A 165 -3.91 35.84 36.03
CA SER A 165 -3.66 36.62 37.25
C SER A 165 -4.79 36.51 38.28
N ARG A 166 -5.83 35.72 37.99
CA ARG A 166 -6.95 35.49 38.90
C ARG A 166 -6.51 34.62 40.06
N CYS A 167 -6.71 35.14 41.25
CA CYS A 167 -6.47 34.42 42.50
C CYS A 167 -7.66 33.55 42.89
N TYR A 168 -7.36 32.31 43.26
CA TYR A 168 -8.31 31.32 43.79
C TYR A 168 -7.96 31.01 45.24
N THR A 169 -8.95 30.64 46.06
CA THR A 169 -8.71 30.20 47.46
C THR A 169 -8.59 28.68 47.51
N GLY A 170 -7.53 28.19 48.15
CA GLY A 170 -7.27 26.77 48.30
C GLY A 170 -7.98 26.16 49.52
N PRO A 171 -7.96 24.81 49.63
CA PRO A 171 -8.63 24.08 50.72
C PRO A 171 -8.12 24.44 52.12
N ARG A 172 -6.88 24.92 52.22
CA ARG A 172 -6.23 25.35 53.47
C ARG A 172 -6.25 26.88 53.65
N GLY A 173 -7.08 27.59 52.90
CA GLY A 173 -7.25 29.05 52.99
C GLY A 173 -6.21 29.89 52.22
N GLY A 174 -5.05 29.33 51.83
CA GLY A 174 -4.05 30.04 51.02
C GLY A 174 -4.53 30.34 49.59
N ARG A 175 -4.13 31.49 49.03
CA ARG A 175 -4.50 31.89 47.65
C ARG A 175 -3.46 31.44 46.62
N TYR A 176 -3.88 31.20 45.39
CA TYR A 176 -2.99 30.81 44.29
C TYR A 176 -3.50 31.27 42.93
N THR A 177 -2.60 31.41 41.95
CA THR A 177 -2.93 31.50 40.52
C THR A 177 -2.74 30.16 39.82
N ILE A 178 -3.25 30.02 38.60
CA ILE A 178 -3.01 28.84 37.75
C ILE A 178 -1.97 29.20 36.68
N THR A 179 -0.87 28.44 36.64
CA THR A 179 0.19 28.59 35.62
C THR A 179 -0.31 28.18 34.24
N ALA A 180 0.43 28.52 33.19
CA ALA A 180 0.15 28.06 31.83
C ALA A 180 0.14 26.53 31.69
N SER A 181 0.87 25.82 32.55
CA SER A 181 0.86 24.36 32.64
C SER A 181 -0.33 23.79 33.43
N GLY A 182 -1.17 24.63 34.04
CA GLY A 182 -2.31 24.19 34.85
C GLY A 182 -1.99 23.92 36.32
N ASN A 183 -0.75 24.16 36.75
CA ASN A 183 -0.33 23.96 38.14
C ASN A 183 -0.74 25.14 39.02
N ARG A 184 -0.92 24.88 40.32
CA ARG A 184 -1.21 25.91 41.32
C ARG A 184 0.08 26.62 41.72
N ASN A 185 0.10 27.95 41.64
CA ASN A 185 1.18 28.79 42.12
C ASN A 185 0.70 29.62 43.32
N TYR A 186 1.07 29.20 44.52
CA TYR A 186 0.69 29.85 45.78
C TYR A 186 1.48 31.14 46.09
N GLY A 187 2.46 31.52 45.27
CA GLY A 187 3.15 32.81 45.36
C GLY A 187 2.77 33.78 44.24
N GLY A 188 1.79 33.43 43.40
CA GLY A 188 1.28 34.30 42.33
C GLY A 188 0.15 35.24 42.78
N CYS A 189 -0.24 35.10 44.03
CA CYS A 189 -1.12 35.93 44.85
C CYS A 189 -0.37 36.13 46.19
#